data_AF-A0A159YZF6-F1
#
_entry.id   AF-A0A159YZF6-F1
#
_cell.length_a   1.000
_cell.length_b   1.000
_cell.length_c   1.000
_cell.angle_alpha   90.00
_cell.angle_beta   90.00
_cell.angle_gamma   90.00
#
_symmetry.space_group_name_H-M   'P 1'
#
loop_
_entity.id
_entity.type
_entity.pdbx_description
1 polymer ?
#
loop_
_entity_poly.entity_id
_entity_poly.type
_entity_poly.pdbx_seq_one_letter_code
_entity_poly.pdbx_strand_id
1 'polypeptide(L)'
;MVLAHLALPEGAGAAIGGSLRGWLALGVVAVLVLGYRAGVGRLRKGALDAIAAPVQPAAGPFSDTELDRYARHIVLREVGGAGQRRLKGARVLVVGAGGLGSPALLYLAAAGVGTIGVIDDDTVSNSNLQRQVIHTDARIKMPKVFSAELAMRALNPFVTVRPYNRRLTVEEAPALFADYDLILDGSDNFPTRLLVNAAAVAAGKPLISGAIAQWEGQLGLFDPASGAPCYACIFPEAPAVGLAPACAEAGVMGALPGVVGAMMAAEAIKEITGAGQSLRGRLLIYDALWGENRTMALKRRAGCTVCGGVGPAG
;
A
#
# COMPACT_ATOMS: atom_id res chain seq x y z
N MET A 1 -29.03 -67.22 14.71
CA MET A 1 -28.12 -68.32 14.31
C MET A 1 -27.25 -68.79 15.47
N VAL A 2 -26.44 -67.94 16.11
CA VAL A 2 -25.65 -68.33 17.32
C VAL A 2 -26.53 -68.91 18.45
N LEU A 3 -27.66 -68.26 18.77
CA LEU A 3 -28.63 -68.76 19.76
C LEU A 3 -29.29 -70.09 19.37
N ALA A 4 -29.43 -70.38 18.08
CA ALA A 4 -29.99 -71.64 17.60
C ALA A 4 -29.01 -72.81 17.80
N HIS A 5 -27.70 -72.57 17.66
CA HIS A 5 -26.67 -73.58 17.95
C HIS A 5 -26.48 -73.89 19.44
N LEU A 6 -26.81 -72.95 20.34
CA LEU A 6 -26.76 -73.17 21.79
C LEU A 6 -27.92 -74.02 22.33
N ALA A 7 -29.00 -74.18 21.55
CA ALA A 7 -30.22 -74.86 21.96
C ALA A 7 -30.36 -76.30 21.39
N LEU A 8 -29.39 -76.77 20.59
CA LEU A 8 -29.45 -78.06 19.90
C LEU A 8 -28.45 -79.08 20.46
N PRO A 9 -28.80 -80.38 20.54
CA PRO A 9 -27.92 -81.42 21.06
C PRO A 9 -26.65 -81.62 20.22
N GLU A 10 -25.57 -82.05 20.86
CA GLU A 10 -24.24 -82.19 20.25
C GLU A 10 -24.28 -83.09 18.99
N GLY A 11 -23.89 -82.53 17.83
CA GLY A 11 -23.89 -83.21 16.54
C GLY A 11 -24.88 -82.67 15.49
N ALA A 12 -25.88 -81.86 15.89
CA ALA A 12 -26.89 -81.32 14.96
C ALA A 12 -26.46 -80.07 14.17
N GLY A 13 -25.22 -79.57 14.35
CA GLY A 13 -24.73 -78.33 13.74
C GLY A 13 -24.73 -78.33 12.21
N ALA A 14 -24.61 -79.50 11.57
CA ALA A 14 -24.63 -79.65 10.12
C ALA A 14 -25.96 -79.21 9.48
N ALA A 15 -27.09 -79.33 10.19
CA ALA A 15 -28.42 -79.00 9.67
C ALA A 15 -28.69 -77.49 9.55
N ILE A 16 -27.89 -76.65 10.23
CA ILE A 16 -28.06 -75.18 10.28
C ILE A 16 -26.90 -74.44 9.59
N GLY A 17 -26.10 -75.15 8.80
CA GLY A 17 -25.11 -74.56 7.90
C GLY A 17 -23.84 -74.07 8.58
N GLY A 18 -23.24 -74.86 9.47
CA GLY A 18 -21.88 -74.60 9.97
C GLY A 18 -21.66 -74.98 11.44
N SER A 19 -20.49 -74.62 11.97
CA SER A 19 -20.19 -74.80 13.39
C SER A 19 -20.54 -73.54 14.20
N LEU A 20 -20.85 -73.71 15.49
CA LEU A 20 -21.07 -72.60 16.43
C LEU A 20 -19.91 -71.60 16.41
N ARG A 21 -18.66 -72.09 16.32
CA ARG A 21 -17.45 -71.25 16.18
C ARG A 21 -17.46 -70.42 14.89
N GLY A 22 -17.92 -71.00 13.78
CA GLY A 22 -18.08 -70.28 12.51
C GLY A 22 -19.11 -69.15 12.60
N TRP A 23 -20.25 -69.40 13.24
CA TRP A 23 -21.29 -68.38 13.43
C TRP A 23 -20.89 -67.29 14.43
N LEU A 24 -20.12 -67.63 15.47
CA LEU A 24 -19.53 -66.64 16.38
C LEU A 24 -18.50 -65.76 15.65
N ALA A 25 -17.62 -66.35 14.84
CA ALA A 25 -16.67 -65.60 14.02
C ALA A 25 -17.39 -64.68 13.02
N LEU A 26 -18.45 -65.16 12.38
CA LEU A 26 -19.28 -64.35 11.48
C LEU A 26 -19.97 -63.20 12.22
N GLY A 27 -20.43 -63.43 13.44
CA GLY A 27 -20.99 -62.40 14.32
C GLY A 27 -19.98 -61.30 14.66
N VAL A 28 -18.74 -61.67 15.01
CA VAL A 28 -17.66 -60.70 15.28
C VAL A 28 -17.35 -59.88 14.03
N VAL A 29 -17.23 -60.52 12.85
CA VAL A 29 -17.01 -59.83 11.58
C VAL A 29 -18.17 -58.87 11.28
N ALA A 30 -19.42 -59.30 11.49
CA ALA A 30 -20.59 -58.45 11.27
C ALA A 30 -20.58 -57.22 12.20
N VAL A 31 -20.23 -57.39 13.48
CA VAL A 31 -20.11 -56.27 14.43
C VAL A 31 -18.99 -55.30 14.01
N LEU A 32 -17.83 -55.81 13.58
CA LEU A 32 -16.73 -54.98 13.08
C LEU A 32 -17.12 -54.20 11.82
N VAL A 33 -17.80 -54.84 10.86
CA VAL A 33 -18.27 -54.20 9.62
C VAL A 33 -19.33 -53.14 9.92
N LEU A 34 -20.29 -53.43 10.80
CA LEU A 34 -21.32 -52.47 11.20
C LEU A 34 -20.72 -51.29 11.97
N GLY A 35 -19.77 -51.55 12.87
CA GLY A 35 -19.03 -50.52 13.59
C GLY A 35 -18.21 -49.62 12.67
N TYR A 36 -17.51 -50.19 11.70
CA TYR A 36 -16.77 -49.46 10.68
C TYR A 36 -17.70 -48.60 9.81
N ARG A 37 -18.81 -49.16 9.32
CA ARG A 37 -19.80 -48.41 8.52
C ARG A 37 -20.42 -47.26 9.30
N ALA A 38 -20.73 -47.46 10.58
CA ALA A 38 -21.24 -46.40 11.44
C ALA A 38 -20.20 -45.31 11.70
N GLY A 39 -18.92 -45.69 11.90
CA GLY A 39 -17.80 -44.76 12.07
C GLY A 39 -17.58 -43.89 10.81
N VAL A 40 -17.47 -44.53 9.65
CA VAL A 40 -17.32 -43.84 8.36
C VAL A 40 -18.54 -42.97 8.05
N GLY A 41 -19.75 -43.45 8.35
CA GLY A 41 -20.98 -42.68 8.19
C GLY A 41 -21.01 -41.40 9.03
N ARG A 42 -20.56 -41.47 10.28
CA ARG A 42 -20.44 -40.29 11.16
C ARG A 42 -19.37 -39.32 10.68
N LEU A 43 -18.20 -39.81 10.28
CA LEU A 43 -17.12 -38.97 9.75
C LEU A 43 -17.52 -38.29 8.44
N ARG A 44 -18.17 -39.01 7.53
CA ARG A 44 -18.66 -38.46 6.27
C ARG A 44 -19.78 -37.44 6.50
N LYS A 45 -20.69 -37.70 7.43
CA LYS A 45 -21.72 -36.74 7.82
C LYS A 45 -21.08 -35.48 8.44
N GLY A 46 -20.13 -35.62 9.36
CA GLY A 46 -19.39 -34.49 9.93
C GLY A 46 -18.60 -33.69 8.89
N ALA A 47 -18.01 -34.37 7.90
CA ALA A 47 -17.32 -33.71 6.79
C ALA A 47 -18.31 -32.99 5.85
N LEU A 48 -19.46 -33.59 5.54
CA LEU A 48 -20.51 -32.96 4.74
C LEU A 48 -21.15 -31.79 5.47
N ASP A 49 -21.40 -31.91 6.77
CA ASP A 49 -21.94 -30.84 7.62
C ASP A 49 -20.91 -29.69 7.75
N ALA A 50 -19.60 -30.00 7.77
CA ALA A 50 -18.54 -28.99 7.75
C ALA A 50 -18.43 -28.26 6.40
N ILE A 51 -18.74 -28.94 5.29
CA ILE A 51 -18.77 -28.35 3.94
C ILE A 51 -20.08 -27.57 3.70
N ALA A 52 -21.20 -28.05 4.27
CA ALA A 52 -22.53 -27.46 4.13
C ALA A 52 -22.83 -26.39 5.19
N ALA A 53 -21.98 -26.24 6.21
CA ALA A 53 -22.07 -25.14 7.15
C ALA A 53 -22.03 -23.82 6.36
N PRO A 54 -23.03 -22.95 6.52
CA PRO A 54 -23.00 -21.64 5.87
C PRO A 54 -21.76 -20.91 6.38
N VAL A 55 -20.79 -20.71 5.50
CA VAL A 55 -19.69 -19.77 5.72
C VAL A 55 -20.36 -18.41 5.78
N GLN A 56 -20.64 -17.94 7.00
CA GLN A 56 -20.91 -16.53 7.21
C GLN A 56 -19.69 -15.81 6.62
N PRO A 57 -19.85 -14.94 5.61
CA PRO A 57 -18.72 -14.18 5.13
C PRO A 57 -18.22 -13.40 6.35
N ALA A 58 -17.04 -13.78 6.85
CA ALA A 58 -16.35 -12.95 7.81
C ALA A 58 -16.32 -11.56 7.16
N ALA A 59 -16.92 -10.56 7.82
CA ALA A 59 -16.93 -9.20 7.30
C ALA A 59 -15.49 -8.82 7.01
N GLY A 60 -15.12 -8.88 5.72
CA GLY A 60 -13.76 -8.64 5.29
C GLY A 60 -13.38 -7.21 5.68
N PRO A 61 -12.09 -6.87 5.64
CA PRO A 61 -11.66 -5.50 5.91
C PRO A 61 -12.19 -4.47 4.90
N PHE A 62 -12.95 -4.90 3.89
CA PHE A 62 -13.56 -4.08 2.86
C PHE A 62 -15.07 -4.32 2.81
N SER A 63 -15.84 -3.25 2.62
CA SER A 63 -17.23 -3.36 2.18
C SER A 63 -17.32 -3.85 0.74
N ASP A 64 -18.49 -4.32 0.30
CA ASP A 64 -18.72 -4.71 -1.10
C ASP A 64 -18.44 -3.55 -2.07
N THR A 65 -18.77 -2.31 -1.68
CA THR A 65 -18.45 -1.12 -2.47
C THR A 65 -16.95 -0.87 -2.59
N GLU A 66 -16.17 -1.14 -1.55
CA GLU A 66 -14.71 -1.06 -1.62
C GLU A 66 -14.11 -2.18 -2.47
N LEU A 67 -14.66 -3.40 -2.38
CA LEU A 67 -14.22 -4.53 -3.20
C LEU A 67 -14.43 -4.26 -4.69
N ASP A 68 -15.58 -3.72 -5.08
CA ASP A 68 -15.87 -3.32 -6.46
C ASP A 68 -14.93 -2.19 -6.91
N ARG A 69 -14.79 -1.14 -6.10
CA ARG A 69 -13.92 0.01 -6.39
C ARG A 69 -12.45 -0.39 -6.59
N TYR A 70 -11.93 -1.27 -5.74
CA TYR A 70 -10.52 -1.69 -5.78
C TYR A 70 -10.28 -2.97 -6.58
N ALA A 71 -11.31 -3.50 -7.26
CA ALA A 71 -11.24 -4.78 -7.97
C ALA A 71 -10.03 -4.84 -8.92
N ARG A 72 -9.74 -3.74 -9.63
CA ARG A 72 -8.61 -3.66 -10.59
C ARG A 72 -7.24 -3.73 -9.93
N HIS A 73 -7.08 -3.29 -8.68
CA HIS A 73 -5.85 -3.51 -7.92
C HIS A 73 -5.79 -4.94 -7.36
N ILE A 74 -6.92 -5.44 -6.84
CA ILE A 74 -6.99 -6.77 -6.20
C ILE A 74 -6.65 -7.89 -7.18
N VAL A 75 -7.00 -7.75 -8.47
CA VAL A 75 -6.67 -8.76 -9.50
C VAL A 75 -5.20 -8.73 -9.94
N LEU A 76 -4.44 -7.67 -9.67
CA LEU A 76 -3.02 -7.63 -9.99
C LEU A 76 -2.27 -8.58 -9.06
N ARG A 77 -1.51 -9.51 -9.63
CA ARG A 77 -0.78 -10.54 -8.87
C ARG A 77 0.17 -9.93 -7.83
N GLU A 78 0.84 -8.84 -8.20
CA GLU A 78 1.85 -8.15 -7.39
C GLU A 78 1.22 -7.34 -6.24
N VAL A 79 -0.08 -6.99 -6.34
CA VAL A 79 -0.81 -6.25 -5.30
C VAL A 79 -1.71 -7.18 -4.52
N GLY A 80 -2.70 -7.78 -5.19
CA GLY A 80 -3.63 -8.71 -4.57
C GLY A 80 -4.51 -8.08 -3.47
N GLY A 81 -5.36 -8.89 -2.85
CA GLY A 81 -6.12 -8.46 -1.67
C GLY A 81 -5.22 -8.08 -0.49
N ALA A 82 -4.04 -8.70 -0.36
CA ALA A 82 -3.08 -8.38 0.70
C ALA A 82 -2.45 -6.99 0.53
N GLY A 83 -2.01 -6.63 -0.68
CA GLY A 83 -1.49 -5.30 -0.99
C GLY A 83 -2.56 -4.22 -0.85
N GLN A 84 -3.80 -4.50 -1.29
CA GLN A 84 -4.90 -3.55 -1.08
C GLN A 84 -5.18 -3.33 0.42
N ARG A 85 -5.08 -4.37 1.27
CA ARG A 85 -5.17 -4.20 2.74
C ARG A 85 -4.03 -3.36 3.29
N ARG A 86 -2.80 -3.51 2.77
CA ARG A 86 -1.67 -2.65 3.17
C ARG A 86 -1.93 -1.19 2.79
N LEU A 87 -2.45 -0.92 1.58
CA LEU A 87 -2.86 0.43 1.18
C LEU A 87 -3.89 1.00 2.15
N LYS A 88 -4.96 0.26 2.45
CA LYS A 88 -5.99 0.69 3.40
C LYS A 88 -5.45 0.92 4.83
N GLY A 89 -4.41 0.21 5.24
CA GLY A 89 -3.75 0.39 6.53
C GLY A 89 -2.71 1.51 6.56
N ALA A 90 -2.21 1.95 5.41
CA ALA A 90 -1.08 2.86 5.30
C ALA A 90 -1.45 4.33 5.56
N ARG A 91 -0.47 5.07 6.05
CA ARG A 91 -0.53 6.51 6.29
C ARG A 91 0.54 7.20 5.47
N VAL A 92 0.13 8.06 4.54
CA VAL A 92 1.05 8.82 3.68
C VAL A 92 0.93 10.32 3.96
N LEU A 93 2.05 10.99 4.18
CA LEU A 93 2.11 12.45 4.26
C LEU A 93 2.59 13.01 2.92
N VAL A 94 1.85 13.96 2.35
CA VAL A 94 2.26 14.71 1.16
C VAL A 94 2.56 16.16 1.56
N VAL A 95 3.79 16.59 1.32
CA VAL A 95 4.23 17.97 1.52
C VAL A 95 4.06 18.73 0.20
N GLY A 96 3.12 19.68 0.20
CA GLY A 96 2.70 20.45 -0.96
C GLY A 96 1.48 19.84 -1.66
N ALA A 97 0.45 20.66 -1.84
CA ALA A 97 -0.73 20.40 -2.66
C ALA A 97 -0.64 21.09 -4.04
N GLY A 98 0.58 21.46 -4.46
CA GLY A 98 0.87 22.12 -5.73
C GLY A 98 0.82 21.20 -6.95
N GLY A 99 1.65 21.49 -7.96
CA GLY A 99 1.61 20.80 -9.25
C GLY A 99 1.90 19.30 -9.16
N LEU A 100 2.91 18.92 -8.38
CA LEU A 100 3.29 17.51 -8.14
C LEU A 100 2.34 16.83 -7.14
N GLY A 101 2.02 17.54 -6.05
CA GLY A 101 1.11 17.04 -5.02
C GLY A 101 -0.30 16.76 -5.53
N SER A 102 -0.82 17.58 -6.44
CA SER A 102 -2.16 17.44 -7.02
C SER A 102 -2.47 16.03 -7.55
N PRO A 103 -1.78 15.52 -8.59
CA PRO A 103 -1.99 14.17 -9.09
C PRO A 103 -1.61 13.10 -8.05
N ALA A 104 -0.57 13.32 -7.24
CA ALA A 104 -0.15 12.35 -6.23
C ALA A 104 -1.28 12.08 -5.21
N LEU A 105 -1.85 13.14 -4.65
CA LEU A 105 -2.98 13.09 -3.72
C LEU A 105 -4.21 12.40 -4.34
N LEU A 106 -4.56 12.76 -5.59
CA LEU A 106 -5.67 12.13 -6.31
C LEU A 106 -5.47 10.64 -6.49
N TYR A 107 -4.30 10.20 -6.95
CA TYR A 107 -4.02 8.78 -7.18
C TYR A 107 -3.85 7.98 -5.89
N LEU A 108 -3.29 8.56 -4.82
CA LEU A 108 -3.25 7.91 -3.51
C LEU A 108 -4.65 7.71 -2.93
N ALA A 109 -5.52 8.73 -3.05
CA ALA A 109 -6.91 8.62 -2.64
C ALA A 109 -7.67 7.58 -3.47
N ALA A 110 -7.51 7.60 -4.80
CA ALA A 110 -8.13 6.61 -5.69
C ALA A 110 -7.66 5.18 -5.39
N ALA A 111 -6.37 5.00 -5.10
CA ALA A 111 -5.78 3.70 -4.76
C ALA A 111 -6.24 3.15 -3.40
N GLY A 112 -6.92 3.96 -2.58
CA GLY A 112 -7.43 3.55 -1.27
C GLY A 112 -6.37 3.56 -0.18
N VAL A 113 -5.41 4.49 -0.24
CA VAL A 113 -4.51 4.74 0.90
C VAL A 113 -5.34 5.20 2.10
N GLY A 114 -5.22 4.50 3.23
CA GLY A 114 -6.12 4.64 4.37
C GLY A 114 -6.15 6.04 4.97
N THR A 115 -4.97 6.61 5.23
CA THR A 115 -4.83 7.99 5.72
C THR A 115 -3.88 8.80 4.85
N ILE A 116 -4.35 9.95 4.38
CA ILE A 116 -3.55 10.89 3.59
C ILE A 116 -3.47 12.21 4.35
N GLY A 117 -2.27 12.52 4.84
CA GLY A 117 -1.94 13.85 5.34
C GLY A 117 -1.53 14.75 4.18
N VAL A 118 -1.98 15.99 4.20
CA VAL A 118 -1.52 17.01 3.24
C VAL A 118 -1.18 18.28 3.99
N ILE A 119 0.05 18.78 3.82
CA ILE A 119 0.51 20.03 4.42
C ILE A 119 0.91 21.04 3.33
N ASP A 120 0.31 22.22 3.39
CA ASP A 120 0.52 23.32 2.46
C ASP A 120 -0.03 24.60 3.12
N ASP A 121 0.65 25.73 2.99
CA ASP A 121 0.24 27.04 3.52
C ASP A 121 -0.36 27.99 2.48
N ASP A 122 -0.35 27.61 1.21
CA ASP A 122 -0.87 28.45 0.14
C ASP A 122 -2.40 28.37 0.00
N THR A 123 -2.92 29.34 -0.73
CA THR A 123 -4.28 29.35 -1.26
C THR A 123 -4.29 29.06 -2.76
N VAL A 124 -5.42 28.58 -3.28
CA VAL A 124 -5.62 28.33 -4.71
C VAL A 124 -5.57 29.66 -5.47
N SER A 125 -4.76 29.71 -6.53
CA SER A 125 -4.61 30.88 -7.40
C SER A 125 -4.88 30.54 -8.86
N ASN A 126 -5.44 31.48 -9.62
CA ASN A 126 -5.72 31.30 -11.05
C ASN A 126 -4.46 30.89 -11.85
N SER A 127 -3.31 31.50 -11.58
CA SER A 127 -2.05 31.20 -12.28
C SER A 127 -1.52 29.78 -12.05
N ASN A 128 -2.10 29.06 -11.08
CA ASN A 128 -1.72 27.72 -10.71
C ASN A 128 -2.61 26.64 -11.37
N LEU A 129 -3.82 27.00 -11.82
CA LEU A 129 -4.82 26.05 -12.32
C LEU A 129 -4.39 25.33 -13.59
N GLN A 130 -3.50 25.91 -14.39
CA GLN A 130 -2.95 25.24 -15.59
C GLN A 130 -2.18 23.94 -15.28
N ARG A 131 -1.78 23.72 -14.02
CA ARG A 131 -1.00 22.55 -13.60
C ARG A 131 -1.40 21.90 -12.27
N GLN A 132 -2.23 22.56 -11.46
CA GLN A 132 -2.69 22.05 -10.15
C GLN A 132 -4.10 21.46 -10.28
N VAL A 133 -4.18 20.32 -10.96
CA VAL A 133 -5.43 19.71 -11.43
C VAL A 133 -6.37 19.20 -10.33
N ILE A 134 -5.94 19.20 -9.06
CA ILE A 134 -6.80 18.89 -7.91
C ILE A 134 -7.70 20.09 -7.53
N HIS A 135 -7.35 21.30 -7.98
CA HIS A 135 -8.07 22.54 -7.70
C HIS A 135 -8.95 22.95 -8.90
N THR A 136 -9.91 23.84 -8.65
CA THR A 136 -10.81 24.38 -9.69
C THR A 136 -10.97 25.88 -9.53
N ASP A 137 -11.43 26.56 -10.59
CA ASP A 137 -11.77 27.99 -10.56
C ASP A 137 -12.70 28.38 -9.41
N ALA A 138 -13.71 27.56 -9.15
CA ALA A 138 -14.68 27.79 -8.06
C ALA A 138 -14.05 27.80 -6.66
N ARG A 139 -12.82 27.29 -6.51
CA ARG A 139 -12.09 27.21 -5.23
C ARG A 139 -10.93 28.20 -5.14
N ILE A 140 -10.80 29.16 -6.05
CA ILE A 140 -9.80 30.24 -5.95
C ILE A 140 -9.92 30.94 -4.58
N LYS A 141 -8.78 31.28 -3.96
CA LYS A 141 -8.59 31.80 -2.58
C LYS A 141 -8.87 30.81 -1.44
N MET A 142 -9.42 29.62 -1.71
CA MET A 142 -9.51 28.59 -0.68
C MET A 142 -8.10 28.08 -0.34
N PRO A 143 -7.78 27.78 0.93
CA PRO A 143 -6.53 27.11 1.28
C PRO A 143 -6.38 25.80 0.50
N LYS A 144 -5.20 25.54 -0.07
CA LYS A 144 -4.98 24.41 -0.98
C LYS A 144 -5.28 23.08 -0.30
N VAL A 145 -4.92 22.92 0.98
CA VAL A 145 -5.18 21.68 1.73
C VAL A 145 -6.67 21.33 1.83
N PHE A 146 -7.55 22.31 2.02
CA PHE A 146 -9.00 22.08 2.09
C PHE A 146 -9.59 21.85 0.70
N SER A 147 -9.11 22.58 -0.31
CA SER A 147 -9.47 22.32 -1.71
C SER A 147 -9.11 20.90 -2.15
N ALA A 148 -7.92 20.42 -1.75
CA ALA A 148 -7.45 19.06 -1.98
C ALA A 148 -8.25 18.02 -1.20
N GLU A 149 -8.58 18.29 0.08
CA GLU A 149 -9.43 17.41 0.88
C GLU A 149 -10.79 17.18 0.22
N LEU A 150 -11.46 18.24 -0.22
CA LEU A 150 -12.75 18.14 -0.90
C LEU A 150 -12.65 17.25 -2.15
N ALA A 151 -11.61 17.43 -2.96
CA ALA A 151 -11.39 16.64 -4.16
C ALA A 151 -11.12 15.16 -3.85
N MET A 152 -10.25 14.86 -2.87
CA MET A 152 -9.94 13.48 -2.48
C MET A 152 -11.16 12.76 -1.90
N ARG A 153 -11.93 13.41 -1.02
CA ARG A 153 -13.14 12.81 -0.43
C ARG A 153 -14.26 12.61 -1.46
N ALA A 154 -14.40 13.54 -2.40
CA ALA A 154 -15.34 13.39 -3.51
C ALA A 154 -14.95 12.22 -4.42
N LEU A 155 -13.65 12.02 -4.65
CA LEU A 155 -13.13 10.90 -5.43
C LEU A 155 -13.30 9.57 -4.69
N ASN A 156 -12.91 9.51 -3.41
CA ASN A 156 -12.97 8.30 -2.59
C ASN A 156 -13.43 8.63 -1.15
N PRO A 157 -14.66 8.30 -0.76
CA PRO A 157 -15.16 8.60 0.58
C PRO A 157 -14.60 7.67 1.67
N PHE A 158 -13.88 6.60 1.31
CA PHE A 158 -13.35 5.61 2.26
C PHE A 158 -12.00 5.99 2.87
N VAL A 159 -11.33 7.02 2.35
CA VAL A 159 -10.02 7.47 2.85
C VAL A 159 -10.19 8.53 3.94
N THR A 160 -9.28 8.53 4.90
CA THR A 160 -9.17 9.60 5.91
C THR A 160 -8.21 10.66 5.40
N VAL A 161 -8.70 11.88 5.18
CA VAL A 161 -7.84 13.03 4.83
C VAL A 161 -7.55 13.86 6.07
N ARG A 162 -6.29 14.26 6.25
CA ARG A 162 -5.83 15.16 7.32
C ARG A 162 -5.19 16.42 6.70
N PRO A 163 -5.93 17.52 6.55
CA PRO A 163 -5.38 18.77 6.04
C PRO A 163 -4.62 19.53 7.13
N TYR A 164 -3.40 19.96 6.83
CA TYR A 164 -2.58 20.82 7.69
C TYR A 164 -2.35 22.15 6.98
N ASN A 165 -3.21 23.13 7.25
CA ASN A 165 -3.15 24.47 6.64
C ASN A 165 -2.09 25.34 7.34
N ARG A 166 -0.82 25.05 7.11
CA ARG A 166 0.32 25.73 7.74
C ARG A 166 1.61 25.36 7.03
N ARG A 167 2.62 26.19 7.22
CA ARG A 167 3.97 25.92 6.70
C ARG A 167 4.62 24.85 7.56
N LEU A 168 5.32 23.92 6.91
CA LEU A 168 6.13 22.94 7.63
C LEU A 168 7.35 23.63 8.25
N THR A 169 7.57 23.42 9.54
CA THR A 169 8.66 23.99 10.33
C THR A 169 9.63 22.91 10.78
N VAL A 170 10.86 23.28 11.15
CA VAL A 170 11.89 22.33 11.59
C VAL A 170 11.50 21.68 12.92
N GLU A 171 10.83 22.45 13.77
CA GLU A 171 10.45 22.06 15.13
C GLU A 171 9.35 21.00 15.14
N GLU A 172 8.40 21.10 14.20
CA GLU A 172 7.20 20.26 14.20
C GLU A 172 7.30 19.07 13.24
N ALA A 173 8.20 19.14 12.25
CA ALA A 173 8.34 18.09 11.25
C ALA A 173 8.63 16.70 11.84
N PRO A 174 9.52 16.52 12.84
CA PRO A 174 9.79 15.20 13.40
C PRO A 174 8.55 14.53 14.00
N ALA A 175 7.78 15.28 14.79
CA ALA A 175 6.56 14.77 15.41
C ALA A 175 5.49 14.44 14.37
N LEU A 176 5.30 15.34 13.38
CA LEU A 176 4.36 15.10 12.30
C LEU A 176 4.73 13.86 11.48
N PHE A 177 6.01 13.70 11.13
CA PHE A 177 6.47 12.61 10.25
C PHE A 177 6.41 11.25 10.94
N ALA A 178 6.54 11.21 12.27
CA ALA A 178 6.43 9.98 13.05
C ALA A 178 5.05 9.28 12.89
N ASP A 179 3.99 10.06 12.67
CA ASP A 179 2.61 9.58 12.50
C ASP A 179 2.33 8.89 11.15
N TYR A 180 3.28 8.94 10.22
CA TYR A 180 3.14 8.44 8.85
C TYR A 180 4.15 7.34 8.53
N ASP A 181 3.80 6.48 7.57
CA ASP A 181 4.63 5.36 7.12
C ASP A 181 5.55 5.76 5.98
N LEU A 182 5.12 6.72 5.15
CA LEU A 182 5.80 7.16 3.94
C LEU A 182 5.55 8.66 3.70
N ILE A 183 6.59 9.37 3.27
CA ILE A 183 6.55 10.81 3.00
C ILE A 183 6.72 11.06 1.50
N LEU A 184 5.89 11.92 0.93
CA LEU A 184 6.04 12.47 -0.41
C LEU A 184 6.36 13.96 -0.33
N ASP A 185 7.38 14.38 -1.06
CA ASP A 185 7.77 15.78 -1.20
C ASP A 185 7.48 16.25 -2.63
N GLY A 186 6.44 17.07 -2.75
CA GLY A 186 6.07 17.77 -3.99
C GLY A 186 6.34 19.26 -3.91
N SER A 187 7.20 19.71 -2.99
CA SER A 187 7.51 21.13 -2.81
C SER A 187 8.36 21.69 -3.96
N ASP A 188 8.19 22.98 -4.20
CA ASP A 188 8.78 23.67 -5.35
C ASP A 188 10.03 24.50 -5.01
N ASN A 189 10.51 24.43 -3.78
CA ASN A 189 11.67 25.20 -3.33
C ASN A 189 12.68 24.35 -2.54
N PHE A 190 13.96 24.61 -2.78
CA PHE A 190 15.07 23.87 -2.17
C PHE A 190 15.08 23.86 -0.64
N PRO A 191 14.83 24.97 0.08
CA PRO A 191 14.81 24.97 1.54
C PRO A 191 13.83 23.96 2.13
N THR A 192 12.62 23.86 1.56
CA THR A 192 11.60 22.90 2.01
C THR A 192 12.06 21.47 1.75
N ARG A 193 12.65 21.18 0.59
CA ARG A 193 13.17 19.83 0.28
C ARG A 193 14.25 19.37 1.25
N LEU A 194 15.18 20.27 1.61
CA LEU A 194 16.23 19.97 2.59
C LEU A 194 15.65 19.71 3.98
N LEU A 195 14.67 20.52 4.41
CA LEU A 195 13.94 20.32 5.66
C LEU A 195 13.22 18.96 5.68
N VAL A 196 12.42 18.68 4.65
CA VAL A 196 11.65 17.42 4.54
C VAL A 196 12.59 16.22 4.54
N ASN A 197 13.71 16.28 3.82
CA ASN A 197 14.73 15.26 3.86
C ASN A 197 15.31 15.06 5.27
N ALA A 198 15.72 16.14 5.95
CA ALA A 198 16.27 16.03 7.30
C ALA A 198 15.26 15.43 8.29
N ALA A 199 14.00 15.85 8.22
CA ALA A 199 12.93 15.34 9.06
C ALA A 199 12.62 13.86 8.77
N ALA A 200 12.55 13.44 7.50
CA ALA A 200 12.34 12.05 7.12
C ALA A 200 13.48 11.15 7.60
N VAL A 201 14.73 11.60 7.46
CA VAL A 201 15.91 10.88 7.96
C VAL A 201 15.86 10.75 9.49
N ALA A 202 15.55 11.83 10.20
CA ALA A 202 15.44 11.81 11.67
C ALA A 202 14.32 10.89 12.16
N ALA A 203 13.20 10.83 11.44
CA ALA A 203 12.06 9.98 11.77
C ALA A 203 12.20 8.53 11.25
N GLY A 204 13.28 8.21 10.52
CA GLY A 204 13.50 6.89 9.90
C GLY A 204 12.42 6.53 8.87
N LYS A 205 11.87 7.53 8.15
CA LYS A 205 10.79 7.33 7.18
C LYS A 205 11.32 7.37 5.74
N PRO A 206 10.85 6.49 4.84
CA PRO A 206 11.14 6.62 3.43
C PRO A 206 10.54 7.92 2.88
N LEU A 207 11.30 8.56 2.00
CA LEU A 207 10.95 9.81 1.33
C LEU A 207 10.95 9.61 -0.20
N ILE A 208 9.81 9.83 -0.83
CA ILE A 208 9.69 9.98 -2.27
C ILE A 208 9.70 11.47 -2.58
N SER A 209 10.76 11.98 -3.22
CA SER A 209 10.84 13.40 -3.59
C SER A 209 10.79 13.56 -5.10
N GLY A 210 9.88 14.43 -5.54
CA GLY A 210 9.71 14.82 -6.93
C GLY A 210 10.17 16.26 -7.16
N ALA A 211 10.79 16.50 -8.31
CA ALA A 211 11.20 17.83 -8.75
C ALA A 211 10.89 18.01 -10.23
N ILE A 212 10.63 19.24 -10.65
CA ILE A 212 10.40 19.59 -12.05
C ILE A 212 11.02 20.95 -12.37
N ALA A 213 11.48 21.10 -13.60
CA ALA A 213 11.89 22.37 -14.17
C ALA A 213 11.65 22.34 -15.68
N GLN A 214 10.92 23.33 -16.21
CA GLN A 214 10.62 23.46 -17.64
C GLN A 214 9.96 22.20 -18.24
N TRP A 215 10.75 21.31 -18.85
CA TRP A 215 10.34 20.05 -19.49
C TRP A 215 10.89 18.80 -18.79
N GLU A 216 11.78 18.95 -17.80
CA GLU A 216 12.41 17.83 -17.10
C GLU A 216 11.77 17.60 -15.74
N GLY A 217 11.48 16.33 -15.45
CA GLY A 217 11.07 15.83 -14.14
C GLY A 217 12.12 14.91 -13.53
N GLN A 218 12.22 14.94 -12.20
CA GLN A 218 13.08 14.06 -11.42
C GLN A 218 12.27 13.41 -10.31
N LEU A 219 12.55 12.14 -10.04
CA LEU A 219 11.87 11.36 -9.01
C LEU A 219 12.86 10.38 -8.36
N GLY A 220 12.93 10.38 -7.03
CA GLY A 220 13.75 9.43 -6.29
C GLY A 220 13.08 8.98 -5.00
N LEU A 221 13.42 7.76 -4.55
CA LEU A 221 13.06 7.26 -3.22
C LEU A 221 14.32 7.14 -2.37
N PHE A 222 14.34 7.94 -1.31
CA PHE A 222 15.42 8.08 -0.36
C PHE A 222 15.03 7.44 0.97
N ASP A 223 15.86 6.54 1.50
CA ASP A 223 15.60 5.88 2.77
C ASP A 223 16.90 5.34 3.40
N PRO A 224 17.62 6.19 4.14
CA PRO A 224 18.86 5.79 4.83
C PRO A 224 18.68 4.75 5.92
N ALA A 225 17.52 4.66 6.56
CA ALA A 225 17.27 3.64 7.58
C ALA A 225 17.32 2.23 6.98
N SER A 226 16.98 2.11 5.69
CA SER A 226 17.06 0.87 4.91
C SER A 226 18.29 0.82 3.99
N GLY A 227 19.32 1.64 4.24
CA GLY A 227 20.59 1.61 3.51
C GLY A 227 20.67 2.42 2.21
N ALA A 228 19.60 3.08 1.77
CA ALA A 228 19.63 3.96 0.59
C ALA A 228 20.25 5.34 0.91
N PRO A 229 20.72 6.12 -0.07
CA PRO A 229 21.11 7.52 0.18
C PRO A 229 19.93 8.38 0.64
N CYS A 230 20.24 9.48 1.34
CA CYS A 230 19.29 10.56 1.55
C CYS A 230 19.34 11.56 0.39
N TYR A 231 18.39 12.49 0.31
CA TYR A 231 18.39 13.54 -0.71
C TYR A 231 19.69 14.36 -0.68
N ALA A 232 20.15 14.74 0.52
CA ALA A 232 21.38 15.52 0.72
C ALA A 232 22.68 14.78 0.33
N CYS A 233 22.64 13.46 0.12
CA CYS A 233 23.79 12.75 -0.48
C CYS A 233 24.03 13.17 -1.93
N ILE A 234 22.97 13.59 -2.63
CA ILE A 234 22.98 13.97 -4.04
C ILE A 234 22.98 15.49 -4.17
N PHE A 235 22.10 16.16 -3.43
CA PHE A 235 21.90 17.61 -3.46
C PHE A 235 22.21 18.21 -2.08
N PRO A 236 23.50 18.42 -1.74
CA PRO A 236 23.92 18.79 -0.39
C PRO A 236 23.59 20.23 -0.01
N GLU A 237 23.57 21.11 -1.01
CA GLU A 237 23.43 22.55 -0.86
C GLU A 237 22.44 23.04 -1.92
N ALA A 238 21.73 24.12 -1.61
CA ALA A 238 20.90 24.79 -2.59
C ALA A 238 21.79 25.32 -3.74
N PRO A 239 21.31 25.28 -5.00
CA PRO A 239 21.97 25.96 -6.09
C PRO A 239 22.16 27.45 -5.77
N ALA A 240 23.23 28.05 -6.30
CA ALA A 240 23.44 29.49 -6.13
C ALA A 240 22.25 30.29 -6.67
N VAL A 241 22.00 31.45 -6.06
CA VAL A 241 20.89 32.34 -6.44
C VAL A 241 20.93 32.62 -7.94
N GLY A 242 19.81 32.36 -8.64
CA GLY A 242 19.68 32.57 -10.09
C GLY A 242 20.03 31.36 -10.97
N LEU A 243 20.67 30.30 -10.45
CA LEU A 243 20.96 29.09 -11.24
C LEU A 243 19.78 28.12 -11.35
N ALA A 244 18.85 28.17 -10.40
CA ALA A 244 17.65 27.34 -10.38
C ALA A 244 16.43 28.20 -10.04
N PRO A 245 15.85 28.91 -11.04
CA PRO A 245 14.68 29.74 -10.81
C PRO A 245 13.48 28.87 -10.39
N ALA A 246 12.54 29.46 -9.67
CA ALA A 246 11.29 28.76 -9.34
C ALA A 246 10.50 28.42 -10.62
N CYS A 247 9.60 27.44 -10.57
CA CYS A 247 8.71 27.12 -11.70
C CYS A 247 7.91 28.34 -12.18
N ALA A 248 7.57 29.25 -11.28
CA ALA A 248 6.89 30.50 -11.60
C ALA A 248 7.75 31.47 -12.43
N GLU A 249 9.07 31.38 -12.32
CA GLU A 249 10.04 32.25 -13.00
C GLU A 249 10.55 31.60 -14.29
N ALA A 250 10.91 30.31 -14.26
CA ALA A 250 11.46 29.59 -15.40
C ALA A 250 10.40 29.10 -16.41
N GLY A 251 9.13 29.05 -15.97
CA GLY A 251 8.06 28.36 -16.68
C GLY A 251 8.12 26.83 -16.50
N VAL A 252 6.97 26.19 -16.65
CA VAL A 252 6.84 24.74 -16.56
C VAL A 252 5.73 24.26 -17.50
N MET A 253 6.01 23.20 -18.26
CA MET A 253 5.01 22.57 -19.12
C MET A 253 3.91 21.96 -18.23
N GLY A 254 2.66 22.38 -18.41
CA GLY A 254 1.57 22.12 -17.45
C GLY A 254 1.30 20.64 -17.15
N ALA A 255 1.48 19.75 -18.14
CA ALA A 255 1.26 18.32 -17.96
C ALA A 255 2.43 17.59 -17.27
N LEU A 256 3.64 18.17 -17.26
CA LEU A 256 4.82 17.56 -16.63
C LEU A 256 4.61 17.25 -15.13
N PRO A 257 4.15 18.19 -14.28
CA PRO A 257 3.80 17.87 -12.90
C PRO A 257 2.76 16.76 -12.77
N GLY A 258 1.81 16.70 -13.71
CA GLY A 258 0.82 15.61 -13.82
C GLY A 258 1.48 14.24 -13.96
N VAL A 259 2.43 14.12 -14.89
CA VAL A 259 3.17 12.88 -15.15
C VAL A 259 4.03 12.50 -13.93
N VAL A 260 4.84 13.43 -13.44
CA VAL A 260 5.79 13.14 -12.35
C VAL A 260 5.06 12.85 -11.03
N GLY A 261 3.99 13.59 -10.71
CA GLY A 261 3.23 13.33 -9.50
C GLY A 261 2.40 12.04 -9.57
N ALA A 262 1.96 11.60 -10.76
CA ALA A 262 1.41 10.26 -10.93
C ALA A 262 2.49 9.18 -10.72
N MET A 263 3.73 9.40 -11.19
CA MET A 263 4.86 8.51 -10.90
C MET A 263 5.18 8.48 -9.39
N MET A 264 5.09 9.61 -8.67
CA MET A 264 5.24 9.64 -7.21
C MET A 264 4.23 8.73 -6.51
N ALA A 265 2.94 8.80 -6.90
CA ALA A 265 1.92 7.92 -6.35
C ALA A 265 2.16 6.45 -6.73
N ALA A 266 2.63 6.17 -7.94
CA ALA A 266 2.97 4.81 -8.37
C ALA A 266 4.11 4.21 -7.52
N GLU A 267 5.16 4.99 -7.23
CA GLU A 267 6.23 4.57 -6.33
C GLU A 267 5.74 4.35 -4.90
N ALA A 268 4.84 5.20 -4.40
CA ALA A 268 4.24 5.03 -3.09
C ALA A 268 3.41 3.74 -2.99
N ILE A 269 2.60 3.45 -4.01
CA ILE A 269 1.81 2.21 -4.09
C ILE A 269 2.74 1.00 -4.11
N LYS A 270 3.80 1.01 -4.93
CA LYS A 270 4.78 -0.09 -4.96
C LYS A 270 5.45 -0.29 -3.61
N GLU A 271 5.87 0.80 -2.97
CA GLU A 271 6.55 0.75 -1.67
C GLU A 271 5.64 0.19 -0.57
N ILE A 272 4.39 0.65 -0.48
CA ILE A 272 3.41 0.17 0.52
C ILE A 272 3.01 -1.29 0.27
N THR A 273 2.80 -1.66 -0.99
CA THR A 273 2.33 -3.00 -1.35
C THR A 273 3.46 -4.03 -1.40
N GLY A 274 4.71 -3.59 -1.60
CA GLY A 274 5.84 -4.46 -1.93
C GLY A 274 5.83 -4.93 -3.39
N ALA A 275 5.07 -4.27 -4.27
CA ALA A 275 4.92 -4.67 -5.67
C ALA A 275 6.14 -4.25 -6.50
N GLY A 276 6.74 -5.23 -7.19
CA GLY A 276 7.83 -5.00 -8.13
C GLY A 276 9.06 -4.38 -7.47
N GLN A 277 9.69 -3.42 -8.16
CA GLN A 277 10.88 -2.73 -7.69
C GLN A 277 10.62 -1.23 -7.56
N SER A 278 10.75 -0.67 -6.35
CA SER A 278 10.64 0.78 -6.11
C SER A 278 11.91 1.54 -6.50
N LEU A 279 11.82 2.85 -6.70
CA LEU A 279 12.96 3.75 -6.97
C LEU A 279 13.92 3.93 -5.78
N ARG A 280 13.85 3.05 -4.78
CA ARG A 280 14.71 3.04 -3.61
C ARG A 280 16.18 3.04 -4.01
N GLY A 281 16.89 4.09 -3.61
CA GLY A 281 18.30 4.30 -3.97
C GLY A 281 18.55 4.56 -5.45
N ARG A 282 17.54 5.02 -6.19
CA ARG A 282 17.63 5.36 -7.61
C ARG A 282 17.00 6.73 -7.88
N LEU A 283 17.48 7.39 -8.92
CA LEU A 283 16.89 8.62 -9.46
C LEU A 283 16.42 8.35 -10.87
N LEU A 284 15.14 8.61 -11.11
CA LEU A 284 14.54 8.69 -12.43
C LEU A 284 14.59 10.15 -12.90
N ILE A 285 15.02 10.36 -14.14
CA ILE A 285 14.92 11.60 -14.88
C ILE A 285 13.99 11.36 -16.07
N TYR A 286 12.99 12.21 -16.22
CA TYR A 286 12.01 12.18 -17.31
C TYR A 286 12.11 13.46 -18.12
N ASP A 287 12.48 13.34 -19.38
CA ASP A 287 12.50 14.43 -20.34
C ASP A 287 11.19 14.40 -21.14
N ALA A 288 10.28 15.33 -20.84
CA ALA A 288 9.00 15.41 -21.52
C ALA A 288 9.09 16.06 -22.91
N LEU A 289 10.19 16.74 -23.24
CA LEU A 289 10.38 17.37 -24.54
C LEU A 289 10.69 16.30 -25.60
N TRP A 290 11.50 15.32 -25.23
CA TRP A 290 11.89 14.21 -26.12
C TRP A 290 11.21 12.88 -25.81
N GLY A 291 10.48 12.79 -24.70
CA GLY A 291 9.80 11.56 -24.26
C GLY A 291 10.76 10.48 -23.76
N GLU A 292 11.94 10.88 -23.27
CA GLU A 292 12.97 9.96 -22.78
C GLU A 292 12.90 9.77 -21.27
N ASN A 293 13.34 8.59 -20.81
CA ASN A 293 13.56 8.32 -19.40
C ASN A 293 14.97 7.77 -19.17
N ARG A 294 15.58 8.19 -18.06
CA ARG A 294 16.89 7.71 -17.61
C ARG A 294 16.82 7.40 -16.13
N THR A 295 17.31 6.22 -15.74
CA THR A 295 17.38 5.84 -14.33
C THR A 295 18.84 5.62 -13.95
N MET A 296 19.27 6.20 -12.82
CA MET A 296 20.61 6.04 -12.29
C MET A 296 20.58 5.55 -10.85
N ALA A 297 21.50 4.65 -10.51
CA ALA A 297 21.72 4.22 -9.14
C ALA A 297 22.41 5.33 -8.35
N LEU A 298 21.94 5.55 -7.13
CA LEU A 298 22.47 6.57 -6.23
C LEU A 298 23.36 5.91 -5.18
N LYS A 299 24.43 6.60 -4.80
CA LYS A 299 25.33 6.16 -3.74
C LYS A 299 25.23 7.09 -2.55
N ARG A 300 25.27 6.49 -1.36
CA ARG A 300 25.40 7.24 -0.11
C ARG A 300 26.74 7.97 -0.11
N ARG A 301 26.71 9.25 0.27
CA ARG A 301 27.91 10.09 0.36
C ARG A 301 28.60 9.85 1.71
N ALA A 302 29.89 9.54 1.67
CA ALA A 302 30.73 9.52 2.87
C ALA A 302 30.77 10.93 3.49
N GLY A 303 30.49 11.03 4.80
CA GLY A 303 30.45 12.32 5.50
C GLY A 303 29.21 13.18 5.23
N CYS A 304 28.10 12.60 4.73
CA CYS A 304 26.84 13.33 4.61
C CYS A 304 26.42 13.89 5.98
N THR A 305 26.21 15.20 6.07
CA THR A 305 25.84 15.91 7.31
C THR A 305 24.47 15.52 7.86
N VAL A 306 23.60 14.96 6.99
CA VAL A 306 22.24 14.56 7.37
C VAL A 306 22.18 13.08 7.76
N CYS A 307 22.60 12.17 6.88
CA CYS A 307 22.47 10.74 7.13
C CYS A 307 23.77 10.06 7.59
N GLY A 308 24.88 10.77 7.78
CA GLY A 308 26.19 10.18 8.11
C GLY A 308 26.19 9.25 9.33
N GLY A 309 25.39 9.56 10.35
CA GLY A 309 25.24 8.72 11.55
C GLY A 309 24.16 7.63 11.48
N VAL A 310 23.37 7.56 10.40
CA VAL A 310 22.27 6.60 10.28
C VAL A 310 22.79 5.30 9.67
N GLY A 311 23.00 4.26 10.48
CA GLY A 311 23.29 2.91 9.97
C GLY A 311 22.04 2.25 9.39
N PRO A 312 22.18 1.24 8.50
CA PRO A 312 21.04 0.36 8.22
C PRO A 312 20.54 -0.22 9.55
N ALA A 313 19.23 -0.18 9.80
CA ALA A 313 18.66 -0.91 10.92
C ALA A 313 19.03 -2.39 10.75
N GLY A 314 19.76 -2.94 11.72
CA GLY A 314 20.20 -4.33 11.73
C GLY A 314 19.05 -5.31 11.84
#